data_AF-A0A2S8BGC5-F1
#
_entry.id   AF-A0A2S8BGC5-F1
#
_cell.length_a   1.000
_cell.length_b   1.000
_cell.length_c   1.000
_cell.angle_alpha   90.00
_cell.angle_beta   90.00
_cell.angle_gamma   90.00
#
_symmetry.space_group_name_H-M   'P 1'
#
loop_
_entity.id
_entity.type
_entity.pdbx_description
1 polymer ?
#
loop_
_entity_poly.entity_id
_entity_poly.type
_entity_poly.pdbx_seq_one_letter_code
_entity_poly.pdbx_strand_id
1 'polypeptide(L)'
;MPRDDAAQLIARGLPSLPHPDGRPRRLMHFSQFGRDDATAQKVGALANEIGESIVHLLERGGYTLVHKDDPKPADAEGYKTVVGKCALCGKQLLRFGVDENLSATFTRIALKSFAALNPECPHD
;
A
#
# COMPACT_ATOMS: atom_id res chain seq x y z
N MET A 1 2.18 14.93 15.51
CA MET A 1 1.70 14.30 16.75
C MET A 1 2.15 12.85 16.75
N PRO A 2 2.61 12.29 17.88
CA PRO A 2 2.92 10.86 17.98
C PRO A 2 1.67 10.01 17.67
N ARG A 3 1.87 8.89 16.97
CA ARG A 3 0.81 7.95 16.54
C ARG A 3 0.76 6.77 17.51
N ASP A 4 0.21 7.02 18.70
CA ASP A 4 0.12 6.02 19.77
C ASP A 4 -0.74 4.81 19.35
N ASP A 5 -1.71 5.04 18.48
CA ASP A 5 -2.54 4.03 17.82
C ASP A 5 -1.70 3.06 16.96
N ALA A 6 -0.82 3.58 16.09
CA ALA A 6 0.06 2.77 15.28
C ALA A 6 1.09 2.03 16.15
N ALA A 7 1.62 2.69 17.18
CA ALA A 7 2.55 2.06 18.13
C ALA A 7 1.89 0.90 18.88
N GLN A 8 0.64 1.04 19.33
CA GLN A 8 -0.11 -0.05 19.96
C GLN A 8 -0.41 -1.19 18.99
N LEU A 9 -0.76 -0.89 17.74
CA LEU A 9 -0.98 -1.91 16.71
C LEU A 9 0.28 -2.74 16.48
N ILE A 10 1.42 -2.07 16.31
CA ILE A 10 2.73 -2.70 16.15
C ILE A 10 3.02 -3.58 17.38
N ALA A 11 2.91 -3.02 18.59
CA ALA A 11 3.19 -3.72 19.85
C ALA A 11 2.37 -5.01 20.00
N ARG A 12 1.07 -4.96 19.65
CA ARG A 12 0.19 -6.15 19.66
C ARG A 12 0.55 -7.17 18.59
N GLY A 13 1.14 -6.74 17.47
CA GLY A 13 1.55 -7.60 16.36
C GLY A 13 2.93 -8.24 16.53
N LEU A 14 3.83 -7.69 17.34
CA LEU A 14 5.21 -8.21 17.52
C LEU A 14 5.31 -9.71 17.86
N PRO A 15 4.41 -10.31 18.66
CA PRO A 15 4.46 -11.75 18.94
C PRO A 15 4.24 -12.63 17.70
N SER A 16 3.53 -12.12 16.69
CA SER A 16 3.17 -12.85 15.47
C SER A 16 2.90 -11.87 14.33
N LEU A 17 3.97 -11.36 13.71
CA LEU A 17 3.87 -10.39 12.63
C LEU A 17 3.31 -11.06 11.36
N PRO A 18 2.24 -10.54 10.76
CA PRO A 18 1.73 -11.05 9.50
C PRO A 18 2.71 -10.72 8.37
N HIS A 19 3.00 -11.69 7.50
CA HIS A 19 3.87 -11.50 6.33
C HIS A 19 3.04 -11.74 5.04
N PRO A 20 3.35 -11.06 3.92
CA PRO A 20 2.65 -11.25 2.64
C PRO A 20 2.60 -12.70 2.12
N ASP A 21 3.56 -13.54 2.52
CA ASP A 21 3.65 -14.96 2.16
C ASP A 21 2.68 -15.86 2.97
N GLY A 22 1.90 -15.28 3.88
CA GLY A 22 0.95 -15.98 4.75
C GLY A 22 1.57 -16.68 5.96
N ARG A 23 2.90 -16.63 6.14
CA ARG A 23 3.60 -17.24 7.28
C ARG A 23 4.01 -16.17 8.28
N PRO A 24 3.53 -16.20 9.53
CA PRO A 24 3.85 -15.15 10.48
C PRO A 24 5.34 -15.17 10.86
N ARG A 25 5.94 -13.98 10.98
CA ARG A 25 7.32 -13.81 11.48
C ARG A 25 7.29 -13.52 12.97
N ARG A 26 8.24 -14.11 13.69
CA ARG A 26 8.45 -13.87 15.11
C ARG A 26 9.67 -12.99 15.27
N LEU A 27 9.54 -11.96 16.10
CA LEU A 27 10.67 -11.13 16.47
C LEU A 27 11.67 -11.95 17.28
N MET A 28 12.88 -12.06 16.76
CA MET A 28 14.04 -12.66 17.41
C MET A 28 15.07 -11.58 17.71
N HIS A 29 16.06 -11.89 18.55
CA HIS A 29 17.12 -10.96 18.89
C HIS A 29 18.08 -10.74 17.70
N PHE A 30 18.26 -9.47 17.29
CA PHE A 30 19.06 -9.10 16.10
C PHE A 30 20.54 -8.77 16.40
N SER A 31 21.04 -8.93 17.64
CA SER A 31 22.44 -8.57 17.93
C SER A 31 23.44 -9.40 17.12
N GLN A 32 24.41 -8.69 16.54
CA GLN A 32 25.47 -9.24 15.69
C GLN A 32 26.85 -9.20 16.38
N PHE A 33 26.94 -8.83 17.66
CA PHE A 33 28.22 -8.69 18.35
C PHE A 33 28.99 -10.02 18.39
N GLY A 34 30.23 -10.02 17.87
CA GLY A 34 31.11 -11.19 17.83
C GLY A 34 30.70 -12.29 16.85
N ARG A 35 29.84 -11.99 15.86
CA ARG A 35 29.38 -12.94 14.84
C ARG A 35 30.22 -12.83 13.56
N ASP A 36 30.27 -13.91 12.80
CA ASP A 36 30.89 -13.98 11.47
C ASP A 36 30.00 -13.34 10.38
N ASP A 37 30.61 -12.95 9.26
CA ASP A 37 29.93 -12.23 8.16
C ASP A 37 28.75 -13.01 7.57
N ALA A 38 28.85 -14.34 7.50
CA ALA A 38 27.77 -15.20 7.03
C ALA A 38 26.53 -15.15 7.94
N THR A 39 26.74 -15.02 9.26
CA THR A 39 25.63 -14.85 10.20
C THR A 39 25.10 -13.42 10.17
N ALA A 40 25.95 -12.41 10.01
CA ALA A 40 25.52 -11.02 9.86
C ALA A 40 24.58 -10.85 8.65
N GLN A 41 24.90 -11.47 7.51
CA GLN A 41 24.04 -11.46 6.31
C GLN A 41 22.66 -12.09 6.57
N LYS A 42 22.61 -13.24 7.26
CA LYS A 42 21.33 -13.90 7.60
C LYS A 42 20.48 -13.04 8.54
N VAL A 43 21.11 -12.36 9.50
CA VAL A 43 20.42 -11.45 10.40
C VAL A 43 19.90 -10.22 9.64
N GLY A 44 20.65 -9.71 8.66
CA GLY A 44 20.19 -8.64 7.77
C GLY A 44 18.98 -9.04 6.94
N ALA A 45 18.98 -10.25 6.35
CA ALA A 45 17.83 -10.77 5.61
C ALA A 45 16.59 -10.91 6.50
N LEU A 46 16.76 -11.45 7.72
CA LEU A 46 15.67 -11.54 8.69
C LEU A 46 15.13 -10.17 9.10
N ALA A 47 16.00 -9.16 9.23
CA ALA A 47 15.59 -7.79 9.55
C ALA A 47 14.71 -7.20 8.45
N ASN A 48 15.05 -7.45 7.18
CA ASN A 48 14.23 -7.03 6.04
C ASN A 48 12.85 -7.70 6.05
N GLU A 49 12.78 -9.01 6.25
CA GLU A 49 11.49 -9.74 6.33
C GLU A 49 10.60 -9.23 7.47
N ILE A 50 11.20 -8.90 8.61
CA ILE A 50 10.48 -8.31 9.74
C ILE A 50 10.00 -6.89 9.39
N GLY A 51 10.82 -6.10 8.68
CA GLY A 51 10.42 -4.80 8.14
C GLY A 51 9.19 -4.90 7.23
N GLU A 52 9.21 -5.82 6.26
CA GLU A 52 8.08 -6.09 5.37
C GLU A 52 6.82 -6.51 6.15
N SER A 53 6.98 -7.35 7.17
CA SER A 53 5.86 -7.79 8.00
C SER A 53 5.23 -6.63 8.80
N ILE A 54 6.04 -5.68 9.26
CA ILE A 54 5.54 -4.49 9.97
C ILE A 54 4.77 -3.57 9.02
N VAL A 55 5.30 -3.35 7.81
CA VAL A 55 4.59 -2.61 6.75
C VAL A 55 3.23 -3.25 6.49
N HIS A 56 3.22 -4.57 6.29
CA HIS A 56 2.00 -5.30 6.01
C HIS A 56 1.00 -5.28 7.19
N LEU A 57 1.48 -5.33 8.43
CA LEU A 57 0.65 -5.17 9.62
C LEU A 57 -0.05 -3.81 9.64
N LEU A 58 0.69 -2.74 9.33
CA LEU A 58 0.15 -1.38 9.29
C LEU A 58 -0.88 -1.21 8.17
N GLU A 59 -0.61 -1.72 6.98
CA GLU A 59 -1.56 -1.71 5.87
C GLU A 59 -2.85 -2.47 6.20
N ARG A 60 -2.76 -3.64 6.84
CA ARG A 60 -3.93 -4.39 7.32
C ARG A 60 -4.69 -3.68 8.43
N GLY A 61 -4.01 -2.85 9.21
CA GLY A 61 -4.60 -1.96 10.20
C GLY A 61 -5.29 -0.72 9.59
N GLY A 62 -5.26 -0.55 8.27
CA GLY A 62 -5.87 0.57 7.56
C GLY A 62 -4.96 1.80 7.42
N TYR A 63 -3.66 1.67 7.73
CA TYR A 63 -2.70 2.76 7.51
C TYR A 63 -2.20 2.76 6.07
N THR A 64 -2.17 3.95 5.48
CA THR A 64 -1.42 4.18 4.23
C THR A 64 -0.05 4.72 4.59
N LEU A 65 1.00 3.97 4.22
CA LEU A 65 2.38 4.44 4.37
C LEU A 65 2.74 5.26 3.14
N VAL A 66 3.22 6.48 3.37
CA VAL A 66 3.73 7.36 2.32
C VAL A 66 5.08 7.90 2.78
N HIS A 67 6.08 7.81 1.92
CA HIS A 67 7.34 8.49 2.11
C HIS A 67 7.18 9.97 1.74
N LYS A 68 7.95 10.85 2.39
CA LYS A 68 7.93 12.28 2.07
C LYS A 68 8.31 12.55 0.61
N ASP A 69 9.24 11.74 0.11
CA ASP A 69 9.77 11.80 -1.26
C ASP A 69 9.03 10.87 -2.23
N ASP A 70 7.99 10.16 -1.76
CA ASP A 70 7.10 9.47 -2.70
C ASP A 70 6.44 10.55 -3.57
N PRO A 71 6.36 10.35 -4.89
CA PRO A 71 5.72 11.30 -5.78
C PRO A 71 4.29 11.52 -5.30
N LYS A 72 4.03 12.69 -4.71
CA LYS A 72 2.68 13.07 -4.33
C LYS A 72 1.87 13.16 -5.62
N PRO A 73 0.62 12.66 -5.66
CA PRO A 73 -0.22 12.74 -6.85
C PRO A 73 -0.50 14.19 -7.31
N ALA A 74 -0.09 15.20 -6.54
CA ALA A 74 -0.15 16.62 -6.90
C ALA A 74 1.17 17.22 -7.40
N ASP A 75 2.32 16.57 -7.16
CA ASP A 75 3.65 17.06 -7.56
C ASP A 75 4.13 16.44 -8.89
N ALA A 76 3.32 15.55 -9.49
CA ALA A 76 3.56 15.08 -10.84
C ALA A 76 2.98 16.11 -11.82
N GLU A 77 3.77 17.16 -12.12
CA GLU A 77 3.57 17.97 -13.33
C GLU A 77 3.24 17.00 -14.47
N GLY A 78 2.06 17.18 -15.08
CA GLY A 78 1.62 16.35 -16.20
C GLY A 78 0.47 15.37 -15.94
N TYR A 79 0.14 15.03 -14.70
CA TYR A 79 -1.02 14.19 -14.43
C TYR A 79 -2.33 14.97 -14.62
N LYS A 80 -3.10 14.57 -15.62
CA LYS A 80 -4.45 15.11 -15.85
C LYS A 80 -5.46 14.21 -15.14
N THR A 81 -6.48 14.80 -14.55
CA THR A 81 -7.60 14.00 -14.03
C THR A 81 -8.64 13.85 -15.13
N VAL A 82 -9.00 12.62 -15.48
CA VAL A 82 -10.14 12.33 -16.36
C VAL A 82 -11.37 12.09 -15.50
N VAL A 83 -12.47 12.77 -15.86
CA VAL A 83 -13.78 12.60 -15.24
C VAL A 83 -14.71 11.98 -16.27
N GLY A 84 -15.03 10.71 -16.09
CA GLY A 84 -16.06 10.02 -16.88
C GLY A 84 -17.44 10.41 -16.36
N LYS A 85 -18.27 11.01 -17.22
CA LYS A 85 -19.66 11.36 -16.91
C LYS A 85 -20.61 10.46 -17.68
N CYS A 86 -21.78 10.19 -17.12
CA CYS A 86 -22.86 9.54 -17.85
C CYS A 86 -23.32 10.47 -18.98
N ALA A 87 -23.39 9.95 -20.20
CA ALA A 87 -23.88 10.71 -21.35
C ALA A 87 -25.37 11.09 -21.21
N LEU A 88 -26.17 10.29 -20.50
CA LEU A 88 -27.61 10.47 -20.37
C LEU A 88 -27.99 11.51 -19.31
N CYS A 89 -27.31 11.50 -18.15
CA CYS A 89 -27.69 12.37 -17.02
C CYS A 89 -26.59 13.33 -16.56
N GLY A 90 -25.41 13.29 -17.16
CA GLY A 90 -24.28 14.18 -16.85
C GLY A 90 -23.62 13.98 -15.47
N LYS A 91 -24.08 13.01 -14.68
CA LYS A 91 -23.48 12.70 -13.36
C LYS A 91 -22.10 12.08 -13.54
N GLN A 92 -21.21 12.39 -12.61
CA GLN A 92 -19.88 11.80 -12.57
C GLN A 92 -19.98 10.32 -12.18
N LEU A 93 -19.46 9.46 -13.05
CA LEU A 93 -19.39 8.01 -12.82
C LEU A 93 -18.05 7.62 -12.23
N LEU A 94 -16.98 8.19 -12.77
CA LEU A 94 -15.61 7.77 -12.51
C LEU A 94 -14.67 8.97 -12.54
N ARG A 95 -13.68 8.96 -11.66
CA ARG A 95 -12.57 9.91 -11.66
C ARG A 95 -11.29 9.14 -11.46
N PHE A 96 -10.35 9.28 -12.38
CA PHE A 96 -9.03 8.67 -12.28
C PHE A 96 -7.96 9.60 -12.88
N GLY A 97 -6.73 9.46 -12.41
CA GLY A 97 -5.58 10.16 -12.96
C GLY A 97 -5.09 9.47 -14.22
N VAL A 98 -4.73 10.25 -15.23
CA VAL A 98 -3.96 9.83 -16.40
C VAL A 98 -2.62 10.54 -16.39
N ASP A 99 -1.60 9.88 -16.92
CA ASP A 99 -0.29 10.46 -17.15
C ASP A 99 -0.30 11.50 -18.29
N GLU A 100 0.88 12.06 -18.58
CA GLU A 100 1.09 13.03 -19.67
C GLU A 100 0.70 12.51 -21.06
N ASN A 101 0.77 11.19 -21.26
CA ASN A 101 0.42 10.51 -22.49
C ASN A 101 -1.06 10.09 -22.55
N LEU A 102 -1.90 10.59 -21.63
CA LEU A 102 -3.30 10.20 -21.47
C LEU A 102 -3.51 8.70 -21.20
N SER A 103 -2.49 8.05 -20.63
CA SER A 103 -2.51 6.64 -20.27
C SER A 103 -2.80 6.48 -18.78
N ALA A 104 -3.58 5.46 -18.43
CA ALA A 104 -3.86 5.09 -17.05
C ALA A 104 -3.56 3.60 -16.84
N THR A 105 -2.74 3.30 -15.83
CA THR A 105 -2.45 1.92 -15.44
C THR A 105 -3.38 1.53 -14.29
N PHE A 106 -4.20 0.51 -14.51
CA PHE A 106 -5.16 0.03 -13.52
C PHE A 106 -4.70 -1.28 -12.88
N THR A 107 -4.82 -1.37 -11.56
CA THR A 107 -4.65 -2.64 -10.85
C THR A 107 -5.83 -3.57 -11.11
N ARG A 108 -5.66 -4.87 -10.86
CA ARG A 108 -6.72 -5.89 -11.02
C ARG A 108 -7.99 -5.55 -10.22
N ILE A 109 -7.86 -4.88 -9.08
CA ILE A 109 -8.98 -4.44 -8.25
C ILE A 109 -9.72 -3.28 -8.92
N ALA A 110 -8.99 -2.28 -9.43
CA ALA A 110 -9.58 -1.14 -10.12
C ALA A 110 -10.36 -1.57 -11.38
N LEU A 111 -9.84 -2.52 -12.17
CA LEU A 111 -10.53 -3.06 -13.35
C LEU A 111 -11.87 -3.73 -13.01
N LYS A 112 -11.99 -4.41 -11.86
CA LYS A 112 -13.26 -4.99 -11.41
C LYS A 112 -14.30 -3.92 -11.07
N SER A 113 -13.87 -2.79 -10.52
CA SER A 113 -14.76 -1.67 -10.22
C SER A 113 -15.34 -1.03 -11.48
N PHE A 114 -14.60 -1.01 -12.60
CA PHE A 114 -15.13 -0.58 -13.89
C PHE A 114 -16.16 -1.55 -14.45
N ALA A 115 -15.90 -2.85 -14.35
CA ALA A 115 -16.81 -3.90 -14.84
C ALA A 115 -18.10 -4.02 -14.01
N ALA A 116 -18.11 -3.49 -12.79
CA ALA A 116 -19.28 -3.48 -11.91
C ALA A 116 -20.24 -2.32 -12.15
N LEU A 117 -19.89 -1.34 -13.00
CA LEU A 117 -20.80 -0.23 -13.33
C LEU A 117 -21.88 -0.69 -14.32
N ASN A 118 -23.13 -0.46 -13.97
CA ASN A 118 -24.27 -0.80 -14.81
C ASN A 118 -24.23 -0.02 -16.15
N PRO A 119 -24.14 -0.69 -17.31
CA PRO A 119 -23.96 -0.03 -18.61
C PRO A 119 -25.15 0.85 -19.03
N GLU A 120 -26.34 0.66 -18.46
CA GLU A 120 -27.53 1.42 -18.85
C GLU A 120 -27.74 2.70 -18.02
N CYS A 121 -27.40 2.68 -16.72
CA CYS A 121 -27.41 3.87 -15.85
C CYS A 121 -26.78 3.52 -14.47
N PRO A 122 -25.53 3.88 -14.16
CA PRO A 122 -24.86 3.49 -12.90
C PRO A 122 -25.29 4.30 -11.66
N HIS A 123 -26.49 4.90 -11.65
CA HIS A 123 -26.92 5.84 -10.60
C HIS A 123 -28.04 5.31 -9.70
N ASP A 124 -28.47 4.06 -9.89
CA ASP A 124 -29.33 3.33 -8.94
C ASP A 124 -28.49 2.33 -8.15
#